data_AF-A0A524HTY3-F1
#
_entry.id   AF-A0A524HTY3-F1
#
_cell.length_a   1.000
_cell.length_b   1.000
_cell.length_c   1.000
_cell.angle_alpha   90.00
_cell.angle_beta   90.00
_cell.angle_gamma   90.00
#
_symmetry.space_group_name_H-M   'P 1'
#
loop_
_entity.id
_entity.type
_entity.pdbx_description
1 polymer ?
#
loop_
_entity_poly.entity_id
_entity_poly.type
_entity_poly.pdbx_seq_one_letter_code
_entity_poly.pdbx_strand_id
1 'polypeptide(L)'
;MRASQYPLHGHHPALWGPGSALLQRQHPRGPHQGRPLVAATRIISIIGQKGSGKTTLAITLAAEYVRRGKRVMSMKHAHHPALVDREGTDSYRHFHEGKAERVVLAAPETRIIFERTSDNADPIALATRYLDGADIVIAEGFTASVLPKIEVYRRVISNAPIYDATSPEAANWIAIVTDDDALDAECTVLRFQDTMWLQLLANLAWDGARVLTP
;
A
#
# COMPACT_ATOMS: atom_id res chain seq x y z
N MET A 1 8.17 63.41 -10.28
CA MET A 1 9.53 63.16 -9.75
C MET A 1 9.39 62.36 -8.47
N ARG A 2 10.17 61.27 -8.31
CA ARG A 2 10.73 60.63 -7.06
C ARG A 2 9.83 60.58 -5.80
N ALA A 3 9.82 59.57 -4.94
CA ALA A 3 10.49 58.28 -4.81
C ALA A 3 9.83 57.54 -3.62
N SER A 4 10.03 56.23 -3.58
CA SER A 4 9.88 55.29 -2.45
C SER A 4 10.29 55.84 -1.07
N GLN A 5 9.60 55.40 -0.01
CA GLN A 5 10.17 54.72 1.19
C GLN A 5 9.12 54.53 2.29
N TYR A 6 9.08 53.36 2.92
CA TYR A 6 8.97 53.10 4.38
C TYR A 6 8.97 51.56 4.65
N PRO A 7 9.37 51.07 5.84
CA PRO A 7 10.63 50.34 6.00
C PRO A 7 10.48 48.89 6.49
N LEU A 8 11.62 48.18 6.48
CA LEU A 8 11.84 46.86 7.08
C LEU A 8 12.23 46.96 8.57
N HIS A 9 11.99 45.83 9.26
CA HIS A 9 12.62 45.29 10.49
C HIS A 9 11.80 45.31 11.78
N GLY A 10 11.39 44.09 12.18
CA GLY A 10 11.22 43.65 13.55
C GLY A 10 11.73 42.22 13.67
N HIS A 11 12.95 42.04 14.19
CA HIS A 11 13.54 40.74 14.51
C HIS A 11 13.07 40.30 15.90
N HIS A 12 12.63 39.04 16.03
CA HIS A 12 12.69 38.28 17.28
C HIS A 12 13.26 36.89 16.99
N PRO A 13 14.34 36.46 17.65
CA PRO A 13 14.91 35.12 17.48
C PRO A 13 14.26 34.14 18.47
N ALA A 14 13.81 32.99 17.99
CA ALA A 14 13.48 31.85 18.84
C ALA A 14 14.61 30.82 18.76
N LEU A 15 15.23 30.62 19.92
CA LEU A 15 16.32 29.71 20.22
C LEU A 15 15.85 28.25 20.15
N TRP A 16 16.58 27.39 19.43
CA TRP A 16 16.64 25.95 19.72
C TRP A 16 18.10 25.50 19.63
N GLY A 17 18.65 25.09 20.78
CA GLY A 17 19.98 24.48 20.92
C GLY A 17 19.96 22.95 20.72
N PRO A 18 21.14 22.31 20.66
CA PRO A 18 21.32 20.95 20.16
C PRO A 18 21.40 19.87 21.27
N GLY A 19 21.05 18.62 20.92
CA GLY A 19 21.30 17.41 21.72
C GLY A 19 20.41 16.24 21.28
N SER A 20 20.88 15.39 20.35
CA SER A 20 21.36 14.00 20.57
C SER A 20 20.30 13.06 21.17
N ALA A 21 19.89 11.94 20.56
CA ALA A 21 20.67 10.97 19.80
C ALA A 21 19.83 10.31 18.69
N LEU A 22 20.30 10.45 17.45
CA LEU A 22 19.83 9.65 16.32
C LEU A 22 20.52 8.29 16.39
N LEU A 23 19.76 7.24 16.69
CA LEU A 23 20.18 5.89 16.35
C LEU A 23 20.11 5.79 14.81
N GLN A 24 21.22 6.10 14.15
CA GLN A 24 21.40 5.79 12.73
C GLN A 24 21.37 4.26 12.57
N ARG A 25 20.18 3.72 12.28
CA ARG A 25 20.13 2.47 11.54
C ARG A 25 20.55 2.79 10.11
N GLN A 26 21.79 2.43 9.80
CA GLN A 26 22.29 2.40 8.44
C GLN A 26 21.39 1.46 7.64
N HIS A 27 20.55 2.02 6.77
CA HIS A 27 19.99 1.26 5.66
C HIS A 27 21.13 1.03 4.67
N PRO A 28 21.45 -0.23 4.29
CA PRO A 28 22.43 -0.44 3.25
C PRO A 28 21.90 0.16 1.95
N ARG A 29 22.55 1.24 1.49
CA ARG A 29 22.38 1.76 0.13
C ARG A 29 23.15 0.86 -0.82
N GLY A 30 22.44 0.34 -1.82
CA GLY A 30 23.02 -0.12 -3.07
C GLY A 30 21.90 -0.20 -4.11
N PRO A 31 22.04 0.41 -5.30
CA PRO A 31 21.14 0.11 -6.39
C PRO A 31 21.40 -1.35 -6.78
N HIS A 32 20.35 -2.18 -6.80
CA HIS A 32 20.42 -3.54 -7.32
C HIS A 32 20.67 -3.50 -8.84
N GLN A 33 21.90 -3.14 -9.24
CA GLN A 33 22.37 -3.22 -10.61
C GLN A 33 22.71 -4.68 -10.91
N GLY A 34 22.04 -5.25 -11.91
CA GLY A 34 22.39 -6.58 -12.46
C GLY A 34 21.24 -7.60 -12.55
N ARG A 35 19.99 -7.27 -12.20
CA ARG A 35 18.87 -8.21 -12.41
C ARG A 35 18.31 -8.06 -13.84
N PRO A 36 17.99 -9.16 -14.57
CA PRO A 36 17.50 -9.08 -15.95
C PRO A 36 16.22 -8.26 -16.06
N LEU A 37 15.93 -7.77 -17.28
CA LEU A 37 14.68 -7.08 -17.63
C LEU A 37 13.46 -7.76 -16.99
N VAL A 38 12.76 -6.97 -16.18
CA VAL A 38 11.41 -7.13 -15.62
C VAL A 38 10.92 -8.59 -15.51
N ALA A 39 11.21 -9.24 -14.38
CA ALA A 39 10.38 -10.37 -13.98
C ALA A 39 8.93 -9.88 -13.86
N ALA A 40 7.98 -10.64 -14.39
CA ALA A 40 6.57 -10.23 -14.42
C ALA A 40 6.05 -9.93 -12.99
N THR A 41 5.46 -8.74 -12.83
CA THR A 41 4.95 -8.25 -11.54
C THR A 41 3.77 -9.10 -11.09
N ARG A 42 3.76 -9.57 -9.84
CA ARG A 42 2.59 -10.22 -9.25
C ARG A 42 1.71 -9.21 -8.53
N ILE A 43 0.39 -9.43 -8.49
CA ILE A 43 -0.52 -8.64 -7.65
C ILE A 43 -1.53 -9.55 -6.94
N ILE A 44 -1.73 -9.29 -5.65
CA ILE A 44 -2.68 -9.99 -4.78
C ILE A 44 -3.41 -8.98 -3.89
N SER A 45 -4.70 -9.19 -3.68
CA SER A 45 -5.52 -8.34 -2.79
C SER A 45 -5.66 -8.94 -1.39
N ILE A 46 -5.60 -8.10 -0.36
CA ILE A 46 -5.95 -8.42 1.02
C ILE A 46 -7.25 -7.69 1.36
N ILE A 47 -8.32 -8.46 1.58
CA ILE A 47 -9.66 -7.95 1.85
C ILE A 47 -10.13 -8.33 3.26
N GLY A 48 -11.25 -7.77 3.66
CA GLY A 48 -11.89 -8.05 4.94
C GLY A 48 -12.61 -6.84 5.49
N GLN A 49 -13.54 -7.12 6.40
CA GLN A 49 -14.33 -6.09 7.07
C GLN A 49 -13.46 -5.05 7.77
N LYS A 50 -13.99 -3.84 7.97
CA LYS A 50 -13.28 -2.80 8.72
C LYS A 50 -12.97 -3.32 10.14
N GLY A 51 -11.71 -3.23 10.56
CA GLY A 51 -11.27 -3.74 11.86
C GLY A 51 -10.88 -5.22 11.90
N SER A 52 -10.99 -5.98 10.81
CA SER A 52 -10.62 -7.41 10.81
C SER A 52 -9.12 -7.69 10.96
N GLY A 53 -8.27 -6.68 10.74
CA GLY A 53 -6.81 -6.82 10.74
C GLY A 53 -6.19 -6.98 9.35
N LYS A 54 -6.93 -6.69 8.27
CA LYS A 54 -6.40 -6.72 6.89
C LYS A 54 -5.11 -5.91 6.69
N THR A 55 -5.01 -4.72 7.31
CA THR A 55 -3.78 -3.91 7.25
C THR A 55 -2.61 -4.60 7.95
N THR A 56 -2.86 -5.21 9.10
CA THR A 56 -1.84 -6.00 9.83
C THR A 56 -1.37 -7.18 9.00
N LEU A 57 -2.29 -7.90 8.36
CA LEU A 57 -1.92 -9.01 7.48
C LEU A 57 -1.13 -8.54 6.26
N ALA A 58 -1.57 -7.46 5.59
CA ALA A 58 -0.87 -6.90 4.44
C ALA A 58 0.58 -6.50 4.77
N ILE A 59 0.79 -5.83 5.92
CA ILE A 59 2.12 -5.47 6.40
C ILE A 59 2.96 -6.72 6.71
N THR A 60 2.37 -7.70 7.41
CA THR A 60 3.07 -8.93 7.82
C THR A 60 3.51 -9.74 6.59
N LEU A 61 2.63 -9.87 5.60
CA LEU A 61 2.92 -10.57 4.35
C LEU A 61 3.97 -9.82 3.51
N ALA A 62 3.89 -8.49 3.44
CA ALA A 62 4.90 -7.67 2.78
C ALA A 62 6.28 -7.84 3.44
N ALA A 63 6.36 -7.80 4.76
CA ALA A 63 7.60 -8.02 5.51
C ALA A 63 8.19 -9.42 5.26
N GLU A 64 7.34 -10.44 5.20
CA GLU A 64 7.76 -11.81 4.88
C GLU A 64 8.37 -11.90 3.45
N TYR A 65 7.78 -11.23 2.46
CA TYR A 65 8.35 -11.20 1.10
C TYR A 65 9.65 -10.40 1.01
N VAL A 66 9.77 -9.28 1.73
CA VAL A 66 11.03 -8.53 1.84
C VAL A 66 12.12 -9.42 2.45
N ARG A 67 11.80 -10.17 3.51
CA ARG A 67 12.72 -11.15 4.13
C ARG A 67 13.17 -12.23 3.14
N ARG A 68 12.31 -12.60 2.18
CA ARG A 68 12.62 -13.53 1.07
C ARG A 68 13.36 -12.87 -0.11
N GLY A 69 13.83 -11.63 0.04
CA GLY A 69 14.58 -10.92 -0.99
C GLY A 69 13.75 -10.43 -2.18
N LYS A 70 12.42 -10.30 -2.01
CA LYS A 70 11.53 -9.78 -3.06
C LYS A 70 11.41 -8.26 -2.99
N ARG A 71 11.30 -7.62 -4.16
CA ARG A 71 10.90 -6.20 -4.28
C ARG A 71 9.39 -6.09 -4.07
N VAL A 72 8.99 -5.61 -2.90
CA VAL A 72 7.58 -5.48 -2.54
C VAL A 72 7.13 -4.03 -2.72
N MET A 73 5.99 -3.85 -3.36
CA MET A 73 5.26 -2.59 -3.35
C MET A 73 3.85 -2.81 -2.82
N SER A 74 3.17 -1.75 -2.42
CA SER A 74 1.81 -1.86 -1.89
C SER A 74 0.94 -0.71 -2.37
N MET A 75 -0.36 -0.98 -2.41
CA MET A 75 -1.40 0.03 -2.64
C MET A 75 -2.56 -0.19 -1.70
N LYS A 76 -3.35 0.85 -1.47
CA LYS A 76 -4.54 0.77 -0.64
C LYS A 76 -5.70 1.46 -1.33
N HIS A 77 -6.83 0.77 -1.41
CA HIS A 77 -8.09 1.39 -1.81
C HIS A 77 -8.75 2.07 -0.61
N ALA A 78 -9.01 3.38 -0.73
CA ALA A 78 -9.67 4.18 0.30
C ALA A 78 -11.03 4.66 -0.21
N HIS A 79 -12.06 4.57 0.63
CA HIS A 79 -13.41 5.06 0.31
C HIS A 79 -13.57 6.58 0.49
N HIS A 80 -12.60 7.23 1.14
CA HIS A 80 -12.58 8.66 1.38
C HIS A 80 -11.28 9.26 0.89
N PRO A 81 -11.28 10.54 0.44
CA PRO A 81 -10.06 11.25 0.10
C PRO A 81 -9.03 11.20 1.23
N ALA A 82 -7.78 10.91 0.90
CA ALA A 82 -6.67 10.96 1.84
C ALA A 82 -6.13 12.40 1.92
N LEU A 83 -6.18 13.00 3.11
CA LEU A 83 -5.53 14.28 3.38
C LEU A 83 -4.07 14.02 3.76
N VAL A 84 -3.20 13.97 2.75
CA VAL A 84 -1.76 13.69 2.94
C VAL A 84 -0.93 14.98 3.01
N ASP A 85 -1.35 16.02 2.30
CA ASP A 85 -0.67 17.32 2.29
C ASP A 85 -1.31 18.33 3.26
N ARG A 86 -0.61 19.42 3.53
CA ARG A 86 -1.05 20.51 4.41
C ARG A 86 -1.29 21.78 3.63
N GLU A 87 -2.43 22.43 3.91
CA GLU A 87 -2.77 23.74 3.37
C GLU A 87 -1.67 24.78 3.67
N GLY A 88 -1.38 25.62 2.68
CA GLY A 88 -0.35 26.66 2.75
C GLY A 88 1.07 26.22 2.39
N THR A 89 1.34 24.93 2.20
CA THR A 89 2.63 24.45 1.66
C THR A 89 2.73 24.67 0.15
N ASP A 90 3.94 24.77 -0.39
CA ASP A 90 4.12 24.98 -1.84
C ASP A 90 3.52 23.81 -2.65
N SER A 91 3.69 22.55 -2.23
CA SER A 91 3.06 21.41 -2.91
C SER A 91 1.53 21.50 -2.93
N TYR A 92 0.93 21.92 -1.83
CA TYR A 92 -0.51 22.13 -1.74
C TYR A 92 -0.96 23.21 -2.72
N ARG A 93 -0.24 24.34 -2.75
CA ARG A 93 -0.56 25.46 -3.65
C ARG A 93 -0.43 25.06 -5.11
N HIS A 94 0.62 24.32 -5.48
CA HIS A 94 0.78 23.78 -6.84
C HIS A 94 -0.42 22.91 -7.27
N PHE A 95 -0.91 22.02 -6.41
CA PHE A 95 -1.97 21.08 -6.75
C PHE A 95 -3.39 21.68 -6.63
N HIS A 96 -3.67 22.41 -5.56
CA HIS A 96 -5.01 22.92 -5.23
C HIS A 96 -5.27 24.32 -5.81
N GLU A 97 -4.35 25.28 -5.62
CA GLU A 97 -4.52 26.65 -6.12
C GLU A 97 -4.18 26.73 -7.62
N GLY A 98 -3.03 26.15 -8.01
CA GLY A 98 -2.56 26.10 -9.38
C GLY A 98 -3.35 25.16 -10.28
N LYS A 99 -4.22 24.32 -9.70
CA LYS A 99 -5.05 23.33 -10.42
C LYS A 99 -4.27 22.42 -11.37
N ALA A 100 -2.99 22.17 -11.07
CA ALA A 100 -2.20 21.24 -11.85
C ALA A 100 -2.87 19.85 -11.84
N GLU A 101 -2.91 19.20 -13.00
CA GLU A 101 -3.45 17.84 -13.11
C GLU A 101 -2.60 16.85 -12.32
N ARG A 102 -1.29 17.10 -12.24
CA ARG A 102 -0.33 16.29 -11.51
C ARG A 102 0.82 17.13 -10.93
N VAL A 103 1.22 16.81 -9.70
CA VAL A 103 2.35 17.41 -8.99
C VAL A 103 3.23 16.31 -8.42
N VAL A 104 4.55 16.43 -8.60
CA VAL A 104 5.54 15.53 -7.99
C VAL A 104 6.35 16.32 -6.98
N LEU A 105 6.31 15.89 -5.72
CA LEU A 105 7.21 16.38 -4.68
C LEU A 105 8.43 15.45 -4.59
N ALA A 106 9.61 16.03 -4.76
CA ALA A 106 10.88 15.33 -4.66
C ALA A 106 11.67 15.75 -3.41
N ALA A 107 11.78 14.85 -2.44
CA ALA A 107 12.57 15.03 -1.23
C ALA A 107 13.77 14.06 -1.22
N PRO A 108 14.76 14.23 -0.32
CA PRO A 108 15.74 13.17 -0.08
C PRO A 108 15.02 11.84 0.23
N GLU A 109 15.33 10.79 -0.54
CA GLU A 109 14.83 9.41 -0.38
C GLU A 109 13.32 9.18 -0.58
N THR A 110 12.50 10.23 -0.64
CA THR A 110 11.04 10.13 -0.80
C THR A 110 10.55 10.86 -2.04
N ARG A 111 9.52 10.31 -2.67
CA ARG A 111 8.71 10.97 -3.70
C ARG A 111 7.24 10.89 -3.30
N ILE A 112 6.48 11.96 -3.55
CA ILE A 112 5.02 11.98 -3.39
C ILE A 112 4.42 12.48 -4.71
N ILE A 113 3.38 11.82 -5.18
CA ILE A 113 2.64 12.21 -6.38
C ILE A 113 1.23 12.58 -5.97
N PHE A 114 0.82 13.81 -6.30
CA PHE A 114 -0.57 14.22 -6.31
C PHE A 114 -1.07 14.18 -7.74
N GLU A 115 -2.22 13.55 -7.97
CA GLU A 115 -2.79 13.40 -9.29
C GLU A 115 -4.32 13.52 -9.22
N ARG A 116 -4.89 14.22 -10.20
CA ARG A 116 -6.33 14.19 -10.48
C ARG A 116 -6.61 13.08 -11.48
N THR A 117 -7.54 12.19 -11.14
CA THR A 117 -8.03 11.14 -12.04
C THR A 117 -9.55 11.14 -12.07
N SER A 118 -10.12 10.93 -13.25
CA SER A 118 -11.56 10.69 -13.47
C SER A 118 -11.93 9.21 -13.34
N ASP A 119 -10.93 8.33 -13.37
CA ASP A 119 -11.16 6.92 -13.66
C ASP A 119 -11.36 6.10 -12.39
N ASN A 120 -12.19 5.06 -12.52
CA ASN A 120 -12.35 4.04 -11.50
C ASN A 120 -10.99 3.40 -11.21
N ALA A 121 -10.74 3.16 -9.92
CA ALA A 121 -9.49 2.61 -9.41
C ALA A 121 -9.32 1.13 -9.79
N ASP A 122 -9.11 0.81 -11.08
CA ASP A 122 -8.68 -0.52 -11.51
C ASP A 122 -7.27 -0.79 -10.94
N PRO A 123 -7.12 -1.77 -10.03
CA PRO A 123 -5.84 -2.02 -9.39
C PRO A 123 -4.77 -2.51 -10.37
N ILE A 124 -5.14 -3.14 -11.50
CA ILE A 124 -4.17 -3.58 -12.51
C ILE A 124 -3.55 -2.36 -13.20
N ALA A 125 -4.38 -1.47 -13.73
CA ALA A 125 -3.91 -0.22 -14.34
C ALA A 125 -3.07 0.63 -13.37
N LEU A 126 -3.49 0.72 -12.11
CA LEU A 126 -2.74 1.44 -11.07
C LEU A 126 -1.37 0.81 -10.80
N ALA A 127 -1.29 -0.52 -10.71
CA ALA A 127 -0.04 -1.23 -10.49
C ALA A 127 0.93 -1.03 -11.66
N THR A 128 0.45 -1.20 -12.90
CA THR A 128 1.26 -0.99 -14.11
C THR A 128 1.78 0.45 -14.19
N ARG A 129 0.97 1.43 -13.80
CA ARG A 129 1.33 2.84 -13.91
C ARG A 129 2.29 3.33 -12.81
N TYR A 130 2.10 2.88 -11.58
CA TYR A 130 2.78 3.45 -10.40
C TYR A 130 3.76 2.52 -9.71
N LEU A 131 3.63 1.20 -9.90
CA LEU A 131 4.33 0.20 -9.11
C LEU A 131 5.18 -0.73 -9.99
N ASP A 132 5.69 -0.20 -11.10
CA ASP A 132 6.58 -0.95 -11.99
C ASP A 132 7.86 -1.42 -11.29
N GLY A 133 8.36 -2.59 -11.70
CA GLY A 133 9.55 -3.23 -11.15
C GLY A 133 9.36 -3.90 -9.79
N ALA A 134 8.13 -4.03 -9.30
CA ALA A 134 7.81 -4.87 -8.15
C ALA A 134 7.90 -6.36 -8.52
N ASP A 135 8.47 -7.20 -7.65
CA ASP A 135 8.28 -8.65 -7.75
C ASP A 135 6.83 -9.03 -7.36
N ILE A 136 6.27 -8.30 -6.39
CA ILE A 136 4.88 -8.43 -5.95
C ILE A 136 4.32 -7.12 -5.41
N VAL A 137 3.06 -6.85 -5.75
CA VAL A 137 2.22 -5.79 -5.24
C VAL A 137 1.19 -6.37 -4.27
N ILE A 138 1.18 -5.87 -3.03
CA ILE A 138 0.16 -6.18 -2.03
C ILE A 138 -0.89 -5.06 -2.03
N ALA A 139 -2.09 -5.36 -2.49
CA ALA A 139 -3.20 -4.40 -2.55
C ALA A 139 -4.14 -4.57 -1.34
N GLU A 140 -4.26 -3.59 -0.45
CA GLU A 140 -5.28 -3.59 0.60
C GLU A 140 -6.60 -3.06 0.06
N GLY A 141 -7.67 -3.86 0.13
CA GLY A 141 -8.99 -3.51 -0.39
C GLY A 141 -9.20 -3.97 -1.83
N PHE A 142 -9.90 -3.18 -2.65
CA PHE A 142 -10.34 -3.61 -3.99
C PHE A 142 -11.21 -4.88 -3.95
N THR A 143 -12.11 -4.98 -2.96
CA THR A 143 -12.96 -6.17 -2.75
C THR A 143 -13.76 -6.57 -3.98
N ALA A 144 -14.27 -5.58 -4.73
CA ALA A 144 -15.05 -5.79 -5.96
C ALA A 144 -14.19 -6.02 -7.22
N SER A 145 -12.86 -6.07 -7.09
CA SER A 145 -11.99 -6.36 -8.24
C SER A 145 -11.90 -7.86 -8.48
N VAL A 146 -11.55 -8.22 -9.73
CA VAL A 146 -11.26 -9.59 -10.16
C VAL A 146 -9.88 -10.10 -9.71
N LEU A 147 -9.17 -9.33 -8.89
CA LEU A 147 -7.88 -9.77 -8.38
C LEU A 147 -8.04 -11.01 -7.50
N PRO A 148 -7.10 -11.96 -7.57
CA PRO A 148 -6.99 -12.99 -6.57
C PRO A 148 -6.83 -12.34 -5.19
N LYS A 149 -7.50 -12.89 -4.19
CA LYS A 149 -7.65 -12.24 -2.90
C LYS A 149 -7.54 -13.19 -1.73
N ILE A 150 -7.02 -12.64 -0.64
CA ILE A 150 -6.94 -13.26 0.67
C ILE A 150 -7.88 -12.48 1.58
N GLU A 151 -8.82 -13.18 2.19
CA GLU A 151 -9.74 -12.56 3.12
C GLU A 151 -9.28 -12.71 4.56
N VAL A 152 -9.33 -11.61 5.31
CA VAL A 152 -9.24 -11.65 6.77
C VAL A 152 -10.65 -11.62 7.35
N TYR A 153 -11.07 -12.77 7.87
CA TYR A 153 -12.36 -12.95 8.54
C TYR A 153 -12.15 -13.16 10.03
N ARG A 154 -12.85 -12.38 10.86
CA ARG A 154 -12.85 -12.54 12.31
C ARG A 154 -14.27 -12.58 12.85
N ARG A 155 -14.59 -13.57 13.69
CA ARG A 155 -15.95 -13.75 14.24
C ARG A 155 -16.43 -12.55 15.04
N VAL A 156 -15.51 -11.89 15.75
CA VAL A 156 -15.83 -10.71 16.57
C VAL A 156 -16.21 -9.48 15.71
N ILE A 157 -15.85 -9.47 14.43
CA ILE A 157 -16.09 -8.35 13.51
C ILE A 157 -17.33 -8.58 12.64
N SER A 158 -17.60 -9.84 12.25
CA SER A 158 -18.72 -10.20 11.39
C SER A 158 -19.20 -11.62 11.66
N ASN A 159 -20.50 -11.87 11.45
CA ASN A 159 -21.10 -13.19 11.61
C ASN A 159 -20.73 -14.16 10.47
N ALA A 160 -20.28 -13.65 9.32
CA ALA A 160 -19.88 -14.44 8.17
C ALA A 160 -18.72 -13.76 7.41
N PRO A 161 -17.90 -14.52 6.66
CA PRO A 161 -16.95 -13.95 5.71
C PRO A 161 -17.67 -13.23 4.57
N ILE A 162 -16.91 -12.44 3.81
CA ILE A 162 -17.30 -11.84 2.54
C ILE A 162 -17.36 -12.92 1.46
N TYR A 163 -16.51 -13.95 1.56
CA TYR A 163 -16.53 -15.13 0.69
C TYR A 163 -17.94 -15.71 0.56
N ASP A 164 -18.35 -15.91 -0.70
CA ASP A 164 -19.60 -16.55 -1.08
C ASP A 164 -19.28 -17.60 -2.15
N ALA A 165 -19.46 -18.88 -1.83
CA ALA A 165 -19.20 -19.99 -2.72
C ALA A 165 -20.11 -19.99 -3.97
N THR A 166 -21.25 -19.31 -3.91
CA THR A 166 -22.18 -19.21 -5.06
C THR A 166 -21.80 -18.09 -6.02
N SER A 167 -20.86 -17.23 -5.63
CA SER A 167 -20.37 -16.15 -6.49
C SER A 167 -19.56 -16.71 -7.66
N PRO A 168 -19.73 -16.18 -8.89
CA PRO A 168 -18.87 -16.55 -10.02
C PRO A 168 -17.41 -16.15 -9.79
N GLU A 169 -17.13 -15.26 -8.83
CA GLU A 169 -15.79 -14.82 -8.45
C GLU A 169 -15.20 -15.62 -7.29
N ALA A 170 -15.89 -16.63 -6.76
CA ALA A 170 -15.43 -17.44 -5.62
C ALA A 170 -14.01 -18.01 -5.85
N ALA A 171 -13.71 -18.41 -7.09
CA ALA A 171 -12.40 -18.92 -7.50
C ALA A 171 -11.25 -17.90 -7.34
N ASN A 172 -11.54 -16.61 -7.17
CA ASN A 172 -10.53 -15.60 -6.88
C ASN A 172 -10.07 -15.62 -5.42
N TRP A 173 -10.81 -16.24 -4.50
CA TRP A 173 -10.35 -16.38 -3.11
C TRP A 173 -9.29 -17.49 -3.04
N ILE A 174 -8.05 -17.06 -2.82
CA ILE A 174 -6.91 -17.97 -2.64
C ILE A 174 -6.93 -18.56 -1.22
N ALA A 175 -7.25 -17.72 -0.24
CA ALA A 175 -7.39 -18.16 1.14
C ALA A 175 -8.29 -17.26 1.98
N ILE A 176 -8.84 -17.82 3.05
CA ILE A 176 -9.42 -17.09 4.18
C ILE A 176 -8.52 -17.31 5.39
N VAL A 177 -8.08 -16.23 6.05
CA VAL A 177 -7.34 -16.26 7.31
C VAL A 177 -8.26 -15.85 8.43
N THR A 178 -8.44 -16.73 9.43
CA THR A 178 -9.48 -16.55 10.44
C THR A 178 -9.11 -16.99 11.86
N ASP A 179 -9.91 -16.52 12.82
CA ASP A 179 -9.98 -17.02 14.20
C ASP A 179 -11.17 -17.97 14.43
N ASP A 180 -11.96 -18.30 13.40
CA ASP A 180 -13.02 -19.29 13.49
C ASP A 180 -12.54 -20.71 13.20
N ASP A 181 -12.36 -21.51 14.25
CA ASP A 181 -11.95 -22.91 14.10
C ASP A 181 -12.95 -23.75 13.30
N ALA A 182 -14.23 -23.41 13.34
CA ALA A 182 -15.28 -24.17 12.67
C ALA A 182 -15.54 -23.76 11.21
N LEU A 183 -14.89 -22.70 10.71
CA LEU A 183 -15.13 -22.24 9.34
C LEU A 183 -14.60 -23.25 8.33
N ASP A 184 -15.50 -23.73 7.47
CA ASP A 184 -15.18 -24.53 6.30
C ASP A 184 -15.54 -23.75 5.03
N ALA A 185 -14.70 -23.88 4.00
CA ALA A 185 -14.89 -23.21 2.71
C ALA A 185 -14.17 -23.99 1.61
N GLU A 186 -14.61 -23.82 0.36
CA GLU A 186 -13.97 -24.49 -0.79
C GLU A 186 -12.55 -23.98 -1.07
N CYS A 187 -12.26 -22.72 -0.71
CA CYS A 187 -10.91 -22.17 -0.76
C CYS A 187 -10.11 -22.52 0.51
N THR A 188 -8.79 -22.32 0.47
CA THR A 188 -7.94 -22.66 1.62
C THR A 188 -8.29 -21.82 2.85
N VAL A 189 -8.56 -22.45 3.98
CA VAL A 189 -8.82 -21.73 5.24
C VAL A 189 -7.64 -21.93 6.20
N LEU A 190 -7.03 -20.84 6.65
CA LEU A 190 -5.88 -20.84 7.57
C LEU A 190 -6.24 -20.20 8.90
N ARG A 191 -5.74 -20.74 10.01
CA ARG A 191 -5.96 -20.14 11.34
C ARG A 191 -4.76 -19.32 11.78
N PHE A 192 -5.01 -18.23 12.50
CA PHE A 192 -3.94 -17.43 13.11
C PHE A 192 -3.10 -18.21 14.12
N GLN A 193 -3.67 -19.26 14.71
CA GLN A 193 -3.02 -20.10 15.71
C GLN A 193 -2.23 -21.28 15.12
N ASP A 194 -2.41 -21.58 13.83
CA ASP A 194 -1.73 -22.70 13.20
C ASP A 194 -0.23 -22.45 13.12
N THR A 195 0.57 -23.49 13.33
CA THR A 195 2.02 -23.35 13.10
C THR A 195 2.29 -23.12 11.61
N MET A 196 3.21 -22.20 11.29
CA MET A 196 3.61 -21.87 9.91
C MET A 196 2.52 -21.32 8.98
N TRP A 197 1.37 -20.89 9.51
CA TRP A 197 0.26 -20.34 8.71
C TRP A 197 0.72 -19.22 7.78
N LEU A 198 1.62 -18.34 8.26
CA LEU A 198 2.13 -17.21 7.48
C LEU A 198 3.02 -17.67 6.32
N GLN A 199 3.87 -18.67 6.54
CA GLN A 199 4.75 -19.19 5.50
C GLN A 199 3.95 -19.89 4.39
N LEU A 200 2.93 -20.67 4.78
CA LEU A 200 2.01 -21.30 3.84
C LEU A 200 1.21 -20.25 3.08
N LEU A 201 0.63 -19.27 3.78
CA LEU A 201 -0.10 -18.16 3.16
C LEU A 201 0.78 -17.42 2.14
N ALA A 202 2.04 -17.14 2.48
CA ALA A 202 2.95 -16.46 1.57
C ALA A 202 3.29 -17.29 0.32
N ASN A 203 3.26 -18.63 0.40
CA ASN A 203 3.43 -19.46 -0.80
C ASN A 203 2.16 -19.45 -1.65
N LEU A 204 1.00 -19.69 -1.04
CA LEU A 204 -0.30 -19.63 -1.71
C LEU A 204 -0.54 -18.28 -2.38
N ALA A 205 -0.23 -17.19 -1.68
CA ALA A 205 -0.34 -15.83 -2.19
C ALA A 205 0.58 -15.58 -3.39
N TRP A 206 1.79 -16.14 -3.39
CA TRP A 206 2.73 -15.97 -4.50
C TRP A 206 2.30 -16.73 -5.75
N ASP A 207 1.83 -17.96 -5.56
CA ASP A 207 1.42 -18.84 -6.65
C ASP A 207 0.05 -18.46 -7.22
N GLY A 208 -0.87 -18.01 -6.35
CA GLY A 208 -2.21 -17.56 -6.72
C GLY A 208 -2.28 -16.10 -7.16
N ALA A 209 -1.21 -15.31 -7.03
CA ALA A 209 -1.21 -13.92 -7.47
C ALA A 209 -1.35 -13.79 -8.98
N ARG A 210 -2.07 -12.75 -9.42
CA ARG A 210 -2.18 -12.40 -10.83
C ARG A 210 -0.81 -11.91 -11.33
N VAL A 211 -0.32 -12.50 -12.40
CA VAL A 211 0.90 -12.06 -13.08
C VAL A 211 0.55 -10.98 -14.10
N LEU A 212 1.17 -9.81 -13.98
CA LEU A 212 1.11 -8.71 -14.92
C LEU A 212 2.25 -8.88 -15.94
N THR A 213 1.90 -9.04 -17.20
CA THR A 213 2.87 -9.03 -18.29
C THR A 213 3.45 -7.62 -18.44
N PRO A 214 4.76 -7.49 -18.68
CA PRO A 214 5.40 -6.21 -19.00
C PRO A 214 4.77 -5.52 -20.23
#